data_AF-A0A835N2H6-F1
#
_entry.id   AF-A0A835N2H6-F1
#
_cell.length_a   1.000
_cell.length_b   1.000
_cell.length_c   1.000
_cell.angle_alpha   90.00
_cell.angle_beta   90.00
_cell.angle_gamma   90.00
#
_symmetry.space_group_name_H-M   'P 1'
#
loop_
_entity.id
_entity.type
_entity.pdbx_description
1 polymer ?
#
loop_
_entity_poly.entity_id
_entity_poly.type
_entity_poly.pdbx_seq_one_letter_code
_entity_poly.pdbx_strand_id
1 'polypeptide(L)'
;MMTVKRWAQSPGASSIGKPAIHPAIVDLKGKAYELLRQNAGRFWMDDLYRNPGPLQFDGPGADSKAVTLCVEDQDYMGGIKKLQEYLDKVKNIVKPGCSREVLKAALSVMSSVTDVLSVMSSTSSNGQTPL
;
A
#
# COMPACT_ATOMS: atom_id res chain seq x y z
N MET A 1 -16.40 2.89 -12.03
CA MET A 1 -15.31 2.30 -12.84
C MET A 1 -15.69 2.02 -14.31
N MET A 2 -16.76 2.59 -14.84
CA MET A 2 -17.06 2.53 -16.28
C MET A 2 -17.50 3.92 -16.76
N THR A 3 -17.15 4.23 -18.01
CA THR A 3 -17.58 5.43 -18.72
C THR A 3 -18.01 5.06 -20.12
N VAL A 4 -18.89 5.85 -20.71
CA VAL A 4 -19.32 5.66 -22.09
C VAL A 4 -18.47 6.57 -22.97
N LYS A 5 -17.54 6.00 -23.73
CA LYS A 5 -16.75 6.78 -24.69
C LYS A 5 -17.47 6.81 -26.04
N ARG A 6 -17.78 8.02 -26.50
CA ARG A 6 -18.20 8.27 -27.89
C ARG A 6 -16.94 8.46 -28.72
N TRP A 7 -16.55 7.41 -29.44
CA TRP A 7 -15.55 7.57 -30.49
C TRP A 7 -16.19 8.33 -31.64
N ALA A 8 -15.50 9.32 -32.21
CA ALA A 8 -15.91 9.93 -33.47
C ALA A 8 -15.84 8.83 -34.55
N GLN A 9 -16.98 8.24 -34.88
CA GLN A 9 -17.07 7.30 -35.99
C GLN A 9 -17.33 8.08 -37.28
N SER A 10 -16.84 7.50 -38.38
CA SER A 10 -17.05 7.96 -39.75
C SER A 10 -18.51 8.38 -40.01
N PRO A 11 -18.76 9.31 -40.95
CA PRO A 11 -20.11 9.83 -41.19
C PRO A 11 -21.07 8.67 -41.50
N GLY A 12 -22.07 8.43 -40.64
CA GLY A 12 -23.13 7.44 -40.86
C GLY A 12 -23.28 6.32 -39.83
N ALA A 13 -22.41 6.21 -38.82
CA ALA A 13 -22.55 5.18 -37.78
C ALA A 13 -23.36 5.66 -36.56
N SER A 14 -24.31 4.83 -36.09
CA SER A 14 -25.17 5.10 -34.94
C SER A 14 -24.38 5.41 -33.67
N SER A 15 -24.74 6.48 -32.97
CA SER A 15 -24.01 7.07 -31.84
C SER A 15 -24.13 6.30 -30.52
N ILE A 16 -24.23 4.97 -30.55
CA ILE A 16 -24.27 4.17 -29.31
C ILE A 16 -22.86 4.13 -28.73
N GLY A 17 -22.67 4.87 -27.63
CA GLY A 17 -21.37 4.97 -26.99
C GLY A 17 -20.94 3.61 -26.44
N LYS A 18 -19.65 3.31 -26.52
CA LYS A 18 -19.10 2.02 -26.09
C LYS A 18 -18.72 2.09 -24.60
N PRO A 19 -19.00 1.05 -23.80
CA PRO A 19 -18.51 0.97 -22.44
C PRO A 19 -16.97 0.93 -22.46
N ALA A 20 -16.36 1.73 -21.59
CA ALA A 20 -14.92 1.87 -21.47
C ALA A 20 -14.53 2.06 -20.01
N ILE A 21 -13.37 1.54 -19.63
CA ILE A 21 -12.79 1.80 -18.31
C ILE A 21 -12.27 3.25 -18.29
N HIS A 22 -12.62 3.99 -17.23
CA HIS A 22 -12.12 5.35 -17.06
C HIS A 22 -10.59 5.30 -16.84
N PRO A 23 -9.78 6.07 -17.57
CA PRO A 23 -8.34 6.11 -17.32
C PRO A 23 -8.06 6.66 -15.92
N ALA A 24 -7.14 6.02 -15.19
CA ALA A 24 -6.63 6.54 -13.93
C ALA A 24 -5.54 7.57 -14.24
N ILE A 25 -5.91 8.85 -14.26
CA ILE A 25 -4.97 9.96 -14.45
C ILE A 25 -4.24 10.27 -13.14
N VAL A 26 -3.09 10.96 -13.23
CA VAL A 26 -2.33 11.40 -12.06
C VAL A 26 -3.19 12.30 -11.18
N ASP A 27 -3.29 11.95 -9.90
CA ASP A 27 -3.94 12.81 -8.91
C ASP A 27 -3.00 13.94 -8.48
N LEU A 28 -3.34 15.18 -8.85
CA LEU A 28 -2.58 16.38 -8.49
C LEU A 28 -2.66 16.74 -7.00
N LYS A 29 -3.54 16.07 -6.25
CA LYS A 29 -3.62 16.15 -4.79
C LYS A 29 -3.10 14.87 -4.11
N GLY A 30 -2.61 13.90 -4.90
CA GLY A 30 -2.10 12.63 -4.40
C GLY A 30 -0.70 12.77 -3.79
N LYS A 31 -0.39 11.86 -2.86
CA LYS A 31 0.89 11.85 -2.10
C LYS A 31 2.12 11.81 -3.00
N ALA A 32 2.08 11.02 -4.08
CA ALA A 32 3.20 10.90 -5.00
C ALA A 32 3.49 12.21 -5.74
N TYR A 33 2.44 12.93 -6.18
CA TYR A 33 2.60 14.23 -6.83
C TYR A 33 3.03 15.32 -5.84
N GLU A 34 2.52 15.27 -4.60
CA GLU A 34 2.94 16.17 -3.54
C GLU A 34 4.45 16.01 -3.23
N LEU A 35 4.94 14.77 -3.14
CA LEU A 35 6.37 14.49 -2.93
C LEU A 35 7.23 15.08 -4.06
N LEU A 36 6.78 14.96 -5.32
CA LEU A 36 7.45 15.60 -6.46
C LEU A 36 7.47 17.12 -6.28
N ARG A 37 6.34 17.73 -5.95
CA ARG A 37 6.20 19.18 -5.79
C ARG A 37 7.11 19.74 -4.70
N GLN A 38 7.26 19.03 -3.59
CA GLN A 38 8.15 19.41 -2.48
C GLN A 38 9.64 19.41 -2.90
N ASN A 39 10.03 18.53 -3.83
CA ASN A 39 11.43 18.38 -4.27
C ASN A 39 11.74 19.08 -5.60
N ALA A 40 10.73 19.53 -6.35
CA ALA A 40 10.90 20.10 -7.69
C ALA A 40 11.87 21.28 -7.75
N GLY A 41 11.81 22.18 -6.75
CA GLY A 41 12.74 23.32 -6.67
C GLY A 41 14.20 22.89 -6.52
N ARG A 42 14.45 21.81 -5.77
CA ARG A 42 15.79 21.24 -5.59
C ARG A 42 16.27 20.53 -6.84
N PHE A 43 15.41 19.75 -7.50
CA PHE A 43 15.75 19.11 -8.77
C PHE A 43 16.11 20.10 -9.89
N TRP A 44 15.59 21.33 -9.79
CA TRP A 44 15.91 22.39 -10.73
C TRP A 44 17.24 23.09 -10.41
N MET A 45 17.52 23.33 -9.13
CA MET A 45 18.68 24.14 -8.70
C MET A 45 19.94 23.30 -8.43
N ASP A 46 19.77 22.04 -8.02
CA ASP A 46 20.85 21.18 -7.54
C ASP A 46 21.12 20.03 -8.54
N ASP A 47 22.36 19.54 -8.56
CA ASP A 47 22.76 18.39 -9.36
C ASP A 47 22.37 17.06 -8.68
N LEU A 48 21.08 16.71 -8.76
CA LEU A 48 20.46 15.56 -8.09
C LEU A 48 20.04 14.44 -9.06
N TYR A 49 20.79 14.22 -10.14
CA TYR A 49 20.47 13.13 -11.05
C TYR A 49 20.65 11.76 -10.41
N ARG A 50 19.70 10.86 -10.68
CA ARG A 50 19.77 9.44 -10.30
C ARG A 50 19.93 8.60 -11.55
N ASN A 51 20.94 7.73 -11.54
CA ASN A 51 21.15 6.73 -12.58
C ASN A 51 20.80 5.35 -11.99
N PRO A 52 19.51 4.92 -12.03
CA PRO A 52 19.14 3.59 -11.55
C PRO A 52 19.84 2.52 -12.39
N GLY A 53 20.20 1.41 -11.75
CA GLY A 53 20.76 0.25 -12.46
C GLY A 53 19.72 -0.50 -13.28
N PRO A 54 20.14 -1.55 -14.02
CA PRO A 54 19.23 -2.45 -14.73
C PRO A 54 18.25 -3.15 -13.78
N LEU A 55 17.12 -3.62 -14.33
CA LEU A 55 16.17 -4.48 -13.60
C LEU A 55 16.90 -5.75 -13.11
N GLN A 56 16.75 -6.07 -11.83
CA GLN A 56 17.35 -7.23 -11.21
C GLN A 56 16.27 -8.29 -10.92
N PHE A 57 16.62 -9.57 -11.10
CA PHE A 57 15.76 -10.71 -10.76
C PHE A 57 16.22 -11.44 -9.50
N ASP A 58 17.42 -11.13 -9.00
CA ASP A 58 17.99 -11.69 -7.78
C ASP A 58 18.84 -10.61 -7.08
N GLY A 59 19.05 -10.78 -5.78
CA GLY A 59 19.78 -9.85 -4.92
C GLY A 59 18.93 -8.70 -4.36
N PRO A 60 19.56 -7.71 -3.70
CA PRO A 60 18.86 -6.70 -2.90
C PRO A 60 17.88 -5.82 -3.69
N GLY A 61 18.08 -5.66 -5.00
CA GLY A 61 17.22 -4.84 -5.87
C GLY A 61 16.03 -5.58 -6.48
N ALA A 62 15.95 -6.91 -6.33
CA ALA A 62 14.92 -7.73 -6.99
C ALA A 62 13.48 -7.35 -6.57
N ASP A 63 13.30 -6.98 -5.31
CA ASP A 63 11.98 -6.61 -4.75
C ASP A 63 11.70 -5.11 -4.77
N SER A 64 12.51 -4.32 -5.48
CA SER A 64 12.33 -2.86 -5.54
C SER A 64 11.01 -2.50 -6.24
N LYS A 65 10.23 -1.63 -5.62
CA LYS A 65 8.93 -1.17 -6.13
C LYS A 65 9.03 0.28 -6.59
N ALA A 66 8.11 0.67 -7.49
CA ALA A 66 8.01 2.05 -7.94
C ALA A 66 7.78 3.01 -6.76
N VAL A 67 8.42 4.17 -6.80
CA VAL A 67 8.30 5.19 -5.74
C VAL A 67 6.84 5.61 -5.54
N THR A 68 6.05 5.69 -6.62
CA THR A 68 4.62 6.02 -6.56
C THR A 68 3.85 5.05 -5.68
N LEU A 69 4.06 3.73 -5.85
CA LEU A 69 3.43 2.70 -5.03
C LEU A 69 3.91 2.77 -3.58
N CYS A 70 5.22 2.92 -3.36
CA CYS A 70 5.79 3.01 -2.02
C CYS A 70 5.27 4.20 -1.20
N VAL A 71 5.03 5.35 -1.85
CA VAL A 71 4.55 6.59 -1.20
C VAL A 71 3.05 6.53 -0.92
N GLU A 72 2.27 5.88 -1.79
CA GLU A 72 0.86 5.66 -1.56
C GLU A 72 0.64 4.67 -0.40
N ASP A 73 1.41 3.57 -0.39
CA ASP A 73 1.36 2.52 0.62
C ASP A 73 2.18 2.82 1.88
N GLN A 74 2.83 3.98 1.98
CA GLN A 74 3.80 4.27 3.05
C GLN A 74 3.19 4.14 4.46
N ASP A 75 1.93 4.55 4.63
CA ASP A 75 1.21 4.42 5.91
C ASP A 75 0.83 2.96 6.20
N TYR A 76 0.43 2.22 5.15
CA TYR A 76 -0.01 0.83 5.28
C TYR A 76 1.18 -0.11 5.52
N MET A 77 2.17 -0.08 4.63
CA MET A 77 3.38 -0.89 4.72
C MET A 77 4.27 -0.47 5.90
N GLY A 78 4.31 0.82 6.25
CA GLY A 78 4.95 1.31 7.46
C GLY A 78 4.28 0.74 8.72
N GLY A 79 2.95 0.71 8.75
CA GLY A 79 2.17 0.06 9.81
C GLY A 79 2.49 -1.43 9.94
N ILE A 80 2.55 -2.16 8.83
CA ILE A 80 2.90 -3.60 8.82
C ILE A 80 4.32 -3.83 9.35
N LYS A 81 5.31 -3.05 8.89
CA LYS A 81 6.69 -3.19 9.38
C LYS A 81 6.79 -2.94 10.88
N LYS A 82 6.12 -1.90 11.38
CA LYS A 82 6.11 -1.57 12.80
C LYS A 82 5.44 -2.66 13.64
N LEU A 83 4.36 -3.27 13.14
CA LEU A 83 3.72 -4.42 13.78
C LEU A 83 4.68 -5.61 13.86
N GLN A 84 5.40 -5.92 12.79
CA GLN A 84 6.40 -6.99 12.76
C GLN A 84 7.50 -6.75 13.80
N GLU A 85 8.02 -5.53 13.91
CA GLU A 85 9.01 -5.17 14.94
C GLU A 85 8.50 -5.41 16.37
N TYR A 86 7.22 -5.14 16.65
CA TYR A 86 6.62 -5.44 17.96
C TYR A 86 6.53 -6.95 18.21
N LEU A 87 6.14 -7.73 17.21
CA LEU A 87 6.10 -9.20 17.33
C LEU A 87 7.50 -9.78 17.59
N ASP A 88 8.53 -9.25 16.93
CA ASP A 88 9.91 -9.67 17.16
C ASP A 88 10.41 -9.29 18.56
N LYS A 89 9.98 -8.13 19.10
CA LYS A 89 10.25 -7.76 20.51
C LYS A 89 9.59 -8.74 21.48
N VAL A 90 8.31 -9.07 21.27
CA VAL A 90 7.61 -10.06 22.11
C VAL A 90 8.33 -11.40 22.05
N LYS A 91 8.67 -11.88 20.85
CA LYS A 91 9.44 -13.12 20.63
C LYS A 91 10.78 -13.12 21.37
N ASN A 92 11.46 -11.98 21.42
CA ASN A 92 12.72 -11.84 22.15
C ASN A 92 12.55 -11.88 23.67
N ILE A 93 11.43 -11.37 24.20
CA ILE A 93 11.11 -11.39 25.63
C ILE A 93 10.73 -12.80 26.09
N VAL A 94 9.95 -13.55 25.30
CA VAL A 94 9.44 -14.89 25.66
C VAL A 94 10.40 -16.04 25.31
N LYS A 95 11.71 -15.76 25.25
CA LYS A 95 12.72 -16.81 25.02
C LYS A 95 12.74 -17.84 26.17
N PRO A 96 13.23 -19.07 25.92
CA PRO A 96 13.45 -20.05 26.99
C PRO A 96 14.30 -19.44 28.11
N GLY A 97 13.78 -19.49 29.34
CA GLY A 97 14.39 -18.84 30.51
C GLY A 97 13.66 -17.58 31.00
N CYS A 98 12.59 -17.14 30.33
CA CYS A 98 11.71 -16.09 30.87
C CYS A 98 10.89 -16.57 32.09
N SER A 99 10.45 -15.64 32.93
CA SER A 99 9.64 -15.95 34.11
C SER A 99 8.24 -16.45 33.72
N ARG A 100 7.63 -17.26 34.60
CA ARG A 100 6.31 -17.86 34.34
C ARG A 100 5.21 -16.81 34.24
N GLU A 101 5.36 -15.71 34.97
CA GLU A 101 4.45 -14.56 34.99
C GLU A 101 4.50 -13.82 33.66
N VAL A 102 5.70 -13.58 33.12
CA VAL A 102 5.90 -12.93 31.82
C VAL A 102 5.30 -13.78 30.70
N LEU A 103 5.51 -15.10 30.72
CA LEU A 103 4.93 -16.00 29.74
C LEU A 103 3.39 -16.01 29.81
N LYS A 104 2.81 -16.07 31.02
CA LYS A 104 1.35 -16.04 31.22
C LYS A 104 0.74 -14.71 30.74
N ALA A 105 1.39 -13.59 31.04
CA ALA A 105 0.96 -12.27 30.60
C ALA A 105 1.01 -12.14 29.07
N ALA A 106 2.12 -12.56 28.45
CA ALA A 106 2.28 -12.51 27.00
C ALA A 106 1.21 -13.35 26.28
N LEU A 107 0.93 -14.58 26.74
CA LEU A 107 -0.13 -15.42 26.18
C LEU A 107 -1.51 -14.76 26.27
N SER A 108 -1.86 -14.20 27.43
CA SER A 108 -3.15 -13.55 27.62
C SER A 108 -3.33 -12.33 26.71
N VAL A 109 -2.31 -11.48 26.60
CA VAL A 109 -2.36 -10.27 25.77
C VAL A 109 -2.40 -10.64 24.29
N MET A 110 -1.57 -11.58 23.84
CA MET A 110 -1.56 -12.03 22.44
C MET A 110 -2.88 -12.68 22.04
N SER A 111 -3.51 -13.49 22.92
CA SER A 111 -4.85 -14.03 22.69
C SER A 111 -5.85 -12.90 22.44
N SER A 112 -5.90 -11.91 23.35
CA SER A 112 -6.82 -10.78 23.23
C SER A 112 -6.61 -9.97 21.94
N VAL A 113 -5.37 -9.72 21.53
CA VAL A 113 -5.06 -9.07 20.25
C VAL A 113 -5.62 -9.88 19.08
N THR A 114 -5.45 -11.20 19.10
CA THR A 114 -5.92 -12.09 18.04
C THR A 114 -7.46 -12.09 17.95
N ASP A 115 -8.14 -12.12 19.10
CA ASP A 115 -9.61 -12.11 19.19
C ASP A 115 -10.19 -10.80 18.62
N VAL A 116 -9.64 -9.64 19.03
CA VAL A 116 -10.09 -8.33 18.54
C VAL A 116 -9.92 -8.22 17.02
N LEU A 117 -8.75 -8.60 16.50
CA LEU A 117 -8.48 -8.54 15.07
C LEU A 117 -9.38 -9.51 14.28
N SER A 118 -9.70 -10.68 14.84
CA SER A 118 -10.65 -11.64 14.24
C SER A 118 -12.05 -11.05 14.09
N VAL A 119 -12.58 -10.39 15.13
CA VAL A 119 -13.88 -9.70 15.09
C VAL A 119 -13.90 -8.58 14.05
N MET A 120 -12.82 -7.79 13.98
CA MET A 120 -12.71 -6.70 12.99
C MET A 120 -12.66 -7.25 11.55
N SER A 121 -11.94 -8.35 11.33
CA SER A 121 -11.84 -9.00 10.01
C SER A 121 -13.18 -9.54 9.52
N SER A 122 -13.99 -10.13 10.41
CA SER A 122 -15.30 -10.68 10.10
C SER A 122 -16.39 -9.61 9.92
N THR A 123 -16.24 -8.45 10.58
CA THR A 123 -17.13 -7.29 10.35
C THR A 123 -16.90 -6.65 8.98
N SER A 124 -15.67 -6.67 8.49
CA SER A 124 -15.28 -6.07 7.20
C SER A 124 -15.83 -6.84 5.98
N SER A 125 -16.08 -8.15 6.10
CA SER A 125 -16.65 -8.98 5.03
C SER A 125 -18.16 -8.84 4.84
N ASN A 126 -18.89 -8.27 5.81
CA ASN A 126 -20.36 -8.14 5.74
C ASN A 126 -20.86 -6.85 5.08
N GLY A 127 -19.97 -6.01 4.54
CA GLY A 127 -20.30 -4.72 3.93
C GLY A 127 -20.66 -4.72 2.43
N GLN A 128 -20.65 -5.88 1.75
CA GLN A 128 -21.13 -5.97 0.36
C GLN A 128 -22.62 -6.29 0.34
N THR A 129 -23.46 -5.26 0.49
CA THR A 129 -24.85 -5.31 0.01
C THR A 129 -24.85 -5.15 -1.51
N PRO A 130 -25.38 -6.11 -2.29
CA PRO A 130 -25.56 -5.93 -3.73
C PRO A 130 -26.71 -4.93 -3.97
N LEU A 131 -26.42 -3.86 -4.71
CA LEU A 131 -27.41 -3.08 -5.45
C LEU A 131 -27.35 -3.50 -6.92
#